data_AF-A0A380BXJ4-F1
#
_entry.id   AF-A0A380BXJ4-F1
#
_cell.length_a   1.000
_cell.length_b   1.000
_cell.length_c   1.000
_cell.angle_alpha   90.00
_cell.angle_beta   90.00
_cell.angle_gamma   90.00
#
_symmetry.space_group_name_H-M   'P 1'
#
loop_
_entity.id
_entity.type
_entity.pdbx_description
1 polymer ?
#
loop_
_entity_poly.entity_id
_entity_poly.type
_entity_poly.pdbx_seq_one_letter_code
_entity_poly.pdbx_strand_id
1 'polypeptide(L)' 'MWLLTVFEKTNVRIYEYQDKAEALVALKQFEHGALLTYMN' A
#
# COMPACT_ATOMS: atom_id res chain seq x y z
N MET A 1 9.32 7.12 4.15
CA MET A 1 8.92 5.70 3.97
C MET A 1 7.46 5.65 3.55
N TRP A 2 7.06 4.68 2.73
CA TRP A 2 5.70 4.54 2.22
C TRP A 2 5.09 3.23 2.72
N LEU A 3 3.86 3.30 3.22
CA LEU A 3 3.10 2.14 3.67
C LEU A 3 1.89 1.94 2.76
N LEU A 4 1.79 0.77 2.15
CA LEU A 4 0.60 0.33 1.43
C LEU A 4 -0.19 -0.62 2.33
N THR A 5 -1.34 -0.15 2.81
CA THR A 5 -2.26 -0.97 3.61
C THR A 5 -3.34 -1.52 2.70
N VAL A 6 -3.48 -2.85 2.64
CA VAL A 6 -4.48 -3.55 1.85
C VAL A 6 -5.48 -4.21 2.79
N PHE A 7 -6.74 -3.82 2.66
CA PHE A 7 -7.88 -4.33 3.41
C PHE A 7 -8.56 -5.44 2.60
N GLU A 8 -8.35 -6.67 3.03
CA GLU A 8 -9.07 -7.85 2.55
C GLU A 8 -10.27 -8.12 3.46
N LYS A 9 -11.24 -8.94 3.02
CA LYS A 9 -12.51 -9.18 3.74
C LYS A 9 -12.34 -9.55 5.22
N THR A 10 -11.27 -10.24 5.58
CA THR A 10 -11.02 -10.73 6.94
C THR A 10 -9.64 -10.36 7.48
N ASN A 11 -8.80 -9.69 6.68
CA ASN A 11 -7.40 -9.47 7.00
C ASN A 11 -6.94 -8.08 6.54
N VAL A 12 -5.92 -7.56 7.21
CA VAL A 12 -5.20 -6.37 6.78
C VAL A 12 -3.76 -6.75 6.53
N ARG A 13 -3.23 -6.40 5.36
CA ARG A 13 -1.82 -6.58 5.02
C ARG A 13 -1.17 -5.21 4.88
N ILE A 14 0.05 -5.07 5.37
CA ILE A 14 0.82 -3.84 5.27
C ILE A 14 2.12 -4.16 4.54
N TYR A 15 2.41 -3.39 3.51
CA TYR A 15 3.65 -3.47 2.75
C TYR A 15 4.42 -2.17 2.93
N GLU A 16 5.72 -2.30 3.15
CA GLU A 16 6.62 -1.16 3.32
C GLU A 16 7.46 -0.96 2.07
N TYR A 17 7.56 0.30 1.64
CA TYR A 17 8.35 0.71 0.49
C TYR A 17 9.21 1.91 0.89
N GLN A 18 10.47 1.91 0.47
CA GLN A 18 11.33 3.07 0.65
C GLN A 18 11.08 4.12 -0.44
N ASP A 19 10.82 3.67 -1.66
CA ASP A 19 10.60 4.51 -2.83
C ASP A 19 9.10 4.75 -3.11
N LYS A 20 8.76 6.00 -3.44
CA LYS A 20 7.38 6.40 -3.75
C LYS A 20 6.86 5.75 -5.03
N ALA A 21 7.68 5.68 -6.07
CA ALA A 21 7.30 5.17 -7.38
C ALA A 21 6.99 3.67 -7.29
N GLU A 22 7.79 2.89 -6.56
CA GLU A 22 7.50 1.47 -6.31
C GLU A 22 6.16 1.29 -5.58
N ALA A 23 5.92 2.08 -4.54
CA ALA A 23 4.67 2.01 -3.78
C ALA A 23 3.44 2.36 -4.63
N LEU A 24 3.57 3.32 -5.56
CA LEU A 24 2.50 3.69 -6.50
C LEU A 24 2.24 2.61 -7.55
N VAL A 25 3.28 1.92 -8.03
CA VAL A 25 3.12 0.78 -8.94
C VAL A 25 2.39 -0.37 -8.23
N ALA A 26 2.77 -0.67 -6.98
CA ALA A 26 2.11 -1.68 -6.17
C ALA A 26 0.63 -1.32 -5.89
N LEU A 27 0.32 -0.05 -5.56
CA LEU A 27 -1.05 0.41 -5.35
C LEU A 27 -1.95 0.13 -6.57
N LYS A 28 -1.44 0.29 -7.79
CA LYS A 28 -2.21 0.02 -9.03
C LYS A 28 -2.59 -1.46 -9.21
N GLN A 29 -1.94 -2.38 -8.51
CA GLN A 29 -2.29 -3.82 -8.57
C GLN A 29 -3.50 -4.16 -7.69
N PHE A 30 -3.92 -3.27 -6.79
CA PHE A 30 -5.07 -3.44 -5.93
C PHE A 30 -6.22 -2.54 -6.40
N GLU A 31 -7.20 -3.10 -7.10
CA GLU A 31 -8.33 -2.34 -7.67
C GLU A 31 -9.20 -1.67 -6.59
N HIS A 32 -9.32 -2.30 -5.41
CA HIS A 32 -10.13 -1.79 -4.30
C HIS A 32 -9.49 -2.11 -2.94
N GLY A 33 -9.81 -1.31 -1.93
CA GLY A 33 -9.45 -1.59 -0.54
C GLY A 33 -7.96 -1.41 -0.22
N ALA A 34 -7.23 -0.59 -0.97
CA ALA A 34 -5.83 -0.28 -0.68
C ALA A 34 -5.64 1.22 -0.37
N LEU A 35 -4.86 1.53 0.67
CA LEU A 35 -4.52 2.88 1.11
C LEU A 35 -3.00 3.04 1.11
N LEU A 36 -2.50 4.03 0.36
CA LEU A 36 -1.10 4.40 0.40
C LEU A 36 -0.89 5.58 1.37
N THR A 37 0.01 5.39 2.33
CA THR A 37 0.35 6.38 3.38
C THR A 37 1.84 6.71 3.31
N TYR A 38 2.18 7.98 3.50
CA TYR A 38 3.56 8.44 3.64
C TYR A 38 3.88 8.66 5.11
N MET A 39 4.96 8.03 5.58
CA MET A 39 5.51 8.26 6.91
C MET A 39 6.81 9.03 6.79
N ASN A 40 6.81 10.20 7.44
CA ASN A 40 7.94 11.12 7.60
C ASN A 40 8.50 11.03 9.01
#